data_AF-A0A535A683-F1
#
_entry.id   AF-A0A535A683-F1
#
_cell.length_a   1.000
_cell.length_b   1.000
_cell.length_c   1.000
_cell.angle_alpha   90.00
_cell.angle_beta   90.00
_cell.angle_gamma   90.00
#
_symmetry.space_group_name_H-M   'P 1'
#
loop_
_entity.id
_entity.type
_entity.pdbx_description
1 polymer ?
#
loop_
_entity_poly.entity_id
_entity_poly.type
_entity_poly.pdbx_seq_one_letter_code
_entity_poly.pdbx_strand_id
1 'polypeptide(L)'
;MVSIRSVGAASRVPFAWFSWQLRRHRVLTRIVVAGLALSIAVAVSTSGAAQAGLASAKPAPASILPQNVGVGVLTRDAVTLDFGSAMNRASVESALSLRPSQPLSLAWSADGRYLHLAASRLWRTDQRYLVVVGTAARRADGWALEWPVQFSFTTQTAPRITDFRLRLAGIDTDPRPDSAVAKTPVVDTAADAALPPPDVAGDISAGTTVSITFGAAMNRLDVERGFSLTPATPGTFAWNGLTVTFHPHRRLIPNVRYAVSLAGVHDAAGNVLGGDTSFSFTTRPGAQVVKVTPGKGALNVTDRSAAVWFSEPMNAAAVNAALKVTDATSGRAVSGITAWNATATKLGFTPTAPFAAGHHFTVSLTTGSSDADGNPLTALWTFTTKAPVVAVYVARPPLPHPPASSDAISYALSQINASRSQYGLAPLAYSSAIAAVASAHAWDQLQNGYFSHTGLNGSTTQDRLRAAGISFGWSGENECTYSGYTNPITVLDKCHAYFMSEPYPGYANHIGNILGTHYHKVGIGIAQSGSHIIIVWDFTD
;
A
#
# COMPACT_ATOMS: atom_id res chain seq x y z
N MET A 1 -12.56 29.91 57.98
CA MET A 1 -11.78 28.66 58.19
C MET A 1 -12.77 27.56 58.59
N VAL A 2 -13.40 26.91 57.60
CA VAL A 2 -14.40 25.82 57.73
C VAL A 2 -14.23 25.00 56.44
N SER A 3 -13.69 23.77 56.49
CA SER A 3 -14.37 22.48 56.72
C SER A 3 -15.29 22.03 55.57
N ILE A 4 -14.86 20.97 54.87
CA ILE A 4 -15.64 20.27 53.83
C ILE A 4 -16.24 19.00 54.47
N ARG A 5 -17.49 18.66 54.11
CA ARG A 5 -18.06 17.34 54.36
C ARG A 5 -18.59 16.72 53.06
N SER A 6 -17.93 15.69 52.58
CA SER A 6 -18.56 14.64 51.77
C SER A 6 -19.06 13.52 52.69
N VAL A 7 -20.06 12.74 52.25
CA VAL A 7 -20.56 11.58 52.99
C VAL A 7 -20.29 10.32 52.17
N GLY A 8 -19.38 9.49 52.67
CA GLY A 8 -18.96 8.20 52.10
C GLY A 8 -18.26 7.39 53.19
N ALA A 9 -18.38 6.06 53.17
CA ALA A 9 -18.13 5.22 54.34
C ALA A 9 -16.80 4.44 54.32
N ALA A 10 -16.22 4.26 55.52
CA ALA A 10 -15.10 3.38 55.88
C ALA A 10 -13.72 3.70 55.20
N SER A 11 -12.55 3.46 55.80
CA SER A 11 -12.17 2.65 56.99
C SER A 11 -11.05 3.33 57.82
N ARG A 12 -10.70 2.77 58.99
CA ARG A 12 -9.42 3.01 59.73
C ARG A 12 -8.30 2.16 59.04
N VAL A 13 -6.97 2.33 59.21
CA VAL A 13 -6.14 2.80 60.35
C VAL A 13 -4.91 3.66 59.84
N PRO A 14 -3.70 3.85 60.45
CA PRO A 14 -3.14 5.22 60.59
C PRO A 14 -1.73 5.53 59.99
N PHE A 15 -1.29 6.77 60.24
CA PHE A 15 -0.04 7.48 59.87
C PHE A 15 1.33 6.76 60.03
N ALA A 16 2.24 7.06 59.09
CA ALA A 16 3.71 7.18 59.26
C ALA A 16 4.23 8.23 58.25
N TRP A 17 4.72 9.41 58.66
CA TRP A 17 6.09 9.77 59.12
C TRP A 17 7.06 10.30 58.02
N PHE A 18 7.36 11.61 58.13
CA PHE A 18 8.65 12.29 57.91
C PHE A 18 9.41 12.23 56.56
N SER A 19 9.49 13.42 55.93
CA SER A 19 10.63 14.04 55.21
C SER A 19 11.72 13.21 54.52
N TRP A 20 12.06 13.62 53.28
CA TRP A 20 13.47 13.72 52.87
C TRP A 20 13.74 15.00 52.07
N GLN A 21 15.02 15.34 51.88
CA GLN A 21 15.49 16.68 51.48
C GLN A 21 15.74 16.82 49.97
N LEU A 22 15.23 17.89 49.36
CA LEU A 22 15.76 18.38 48.08
C LEU A 22 16.90 19.38 48.33
N ARG A 23 18.14 18.95 48.06
CA ARG A 23 19.34 19.79 48.10
C ARG A 23 19.85 20.07 46.69
N ARG A 24 19.94 21.37 46.34
CA ARG A 24 20.81 21.95 45.27
C ARG A 24 20.34 21.59 43.84
N HIS A 25 20.44 22.47 42.84
CA HIS A 25 21.63 23.24 42.44
C HIS A 25 21.43 24.75 42.16
N ARG A 26 22.56 25.44 41.96
CA ARG A 26 22.72 26.86 41.52
C ARG A 26 22.85 26.89 39.97
N VAL A 27 23.02 27.98 39.19
CA VAL A 27 23.34 29.45 39.32
C VAL A 27 22.55 30.15 38.16
N LEU A 28 22.38 31.47 37.93
CA LEU A 28 23.05 32.77 38.19
C LEU A 28 22.01 33.81 38.72
N THR A 29 22.21 35.07 39.13
CA THR A 29 23.26 36.15 39.13
C THR A 29 23.03 37.33 38.16
N ARG A 30 22.47 38.46 38.64
CA ARG A 30 23.10 39.82 38.66
C ARG A 30 22.23 40.88 39.38
N ILE A 31 22.85 41.99 39.79
CA ILE A 31 22.31 43.11 40.60
C ILE A 31 22.75 44.44 39.97
N VAL A 32 21.90 45.47 39.95
CA VAL A 32 22.25 46.92 39.95
C VAL A 32 21.17 47.69 40.74
N VAL A 33 21.52 48.86 41.31
CA VAL A 33 20.69 49.72 42.18
C VAL A 33 20.68 51.17 41.67
N ALA A 34 19.51 51.83 41.65
CA ALA A 34 19.27 53.29 41.80
C ALA A 34 17.78 53.62 41.47
N GLY A 35 17.12 54.66 41.99
CA GLY A 35 17.48 55.59 43.07
C GLY A 35 16.79 56.96 42.96
N LEU A 36 16.41 57.57 44.12
CA LEU A 36 16.03 59.00 44.34
C LEU A 36 14.67 59.48 43.74
N ALA A 37 13.97 60.51 44.27
CA ALA A 37 13.92 61.11 45.63
C ALA A 37 12.78 62.17 45.81
N LEU A 38 12.44 62.50 47.09
CA LEU A 38 12.01 63.82 47.64
C LEU A 38 10.67 64.46 47.18
N SER A 39 9.99 65.40 47.89
CA SER A 39 10.11 66.06 49.23
C SER A 39 8.67 66.43 49.73
N ILE A 40 8.23 66.39 51.00
CA ILE A 40 8.55 67.13 52.26
C ILE A 40 7.98 68.59 52.37
N ALA A 41 6.90 68.74 53.17
CA ALA A 41 6.39 69.91 53.92
C ALA A 41 5.18 69.44 54.80
N VAL A 42 4.78 69.92 56.01
CA VAL A 42 5.11 71.03 56.96
C VAL A 42 4.45 72.39 56.63
N ALA A 43 3.65 73.09 57.48
CA ALA A 43 2.87 72.85 58.72
C ALA A 43 1.85 74.04 58.89
N VAL A 44 1.12 74.40 59.98
CA VAL A 44 1.00 74.02 61.42
C VAL A 44 -0.35 74.56 62.02
N SER A 45 -0.83 73.99 63.15
CA SER A 45 -1.85 74.49 64.13
C SER A 45 -3.30 74.83 63.64
N THR A 46 -4.37 74.97 64.45
CA THR A 46 -4.63 74.97 65.92
C THR A 46 -5.90 74.17 66.32
N SER A 47 -6.05 73.87 67.63
CA SER A 47 -7.31 73.79 68.43
C SER A 47 -8.51 72.91 68.00
N GLY A 48 -8.96 72.03 68.90
CA GLY A 48 -10.32 71.46 68.86
C GLY A 48 -10.44 70.07 69.53
N ALA A 49 -10.83 70.02 70.81
CA ALA A 49 -11.09 68.76 71.49
C ALA A 49 -12.56 68.32 71.30
N ALA A 50 -12.78 67.19 70.62
CA ALA A 50 -14.07 66.51 70.56
C ALA A 50 -13.86 65.00 70.44
N GLN A 51 -14.62 64.22 71.22
CA GLN A 51 -14.57 62.76 71.17
C GLN A 51 -15.16 62.25 69.84
N ALA A 52 -14.30 61.99 68.86
CA ALA A 52 -14.67 61.15 67.72
C ALA A 52 -14.79 59.70 68.22
N GLY A 53 -16.01 59.14 68.17
CA GLY A 53 -16.18 57.70 68.34
C GLY A 53 -15.39 56.94 67.29
N LEU A 54 -14.88 55.74 67.62
CA LEU A 54 -14.11 54.91 66.69
C LEU A 54 -14.93 54.68 65.41
N ALA A 55 -14.55 55.36 64.33
CA ALA A 55 -15.17 55.18 63.04
C ALA A 55 -15.02 53.71 62.64
N SER A 56 -16.15 53.02 62.45
CA SER A 56 -16.15 51.59 62.10
C SER A 56 -15.26 51.38 60.89
N ALA A 57 -14.20 50.59 61.04
CA ALA A 57 -13.20 50.41 60.01
C ALA A 57 -13.90 49.90 58.75
N LYS A 58 -13.90 50.72 57.69
CA LYS A 58 -14.57 50.39 56.43
C LYS A 58 -14.12 48.99 56.02
N PRO A 59 -15.04 48.01 55.85
CA PRO A 59 -14.65 46.64 55.60
C PRO A 59 -13.76 46.55 54.37
N ALA A 60 -12.77 45.66 54.41
CA ALA A 60 -11.88 45.44 53.29
C ALA A 60 -12.72 45.16 52.03
N PRO A 61 -12.38 45.76 50.87
CA PRO A 61 -13.20 45.63 49.67
C PRO A 61 -13.41 44.15 49.33
N ALA A 62 -14.66 43.79 49.03
CA ALA A 62 -15.02 42.43 48.67
C ALA A 62 -14.12 41.94 47.52
N SER A 63 -13.68 40.68 47.59
CA SER A 63 -12.79 40.08 46.60
C SER A 63 -13.36 40.24 45.19
N ILE A 64 -12.64 40.95 44.32
CA ILE A 64 -12.96 41.04 42.88
C ILE A 64 -12.80 39.69 42.16
N LEU A 65 -12.14 38.72 42.80
CA LEU A 65 -12.06 37.34 42.32
C LEU A 65 -13.23 36.52 42.90
N PRO A 66 -13.94 35.74 42.07
CA PRO A 66 -15.08 34.94 42.52
C PRO A 66 -14.66 33.84 43.48
N GLN A 67 -15.49 33.59 44.50
CA GLN A 67 -15.31 32.46 45.42
C GLN A 67 -15.40 31.14 44.63
N ASN A 68 -14.39 30.28 44.74
CA ASN A 68 -14.47 28.94 44.17
C ASN A 68 -15.40 28.07 45.04
N VAL A 69 -16.42 27.49 44.43
CA VAL A 69 -17.39 26.59 45.10
C VAL A 69 -17.31 25.14 44.61
N GLY A 70 -16.49 24.84 43.60
CA GLY A 70 -16.32 23.47 43.10
C GLY A 70 -15.36 23.35 41.93
N VAL A 71 -14.62 22.23 41.88
CA VAL A 71 -13.73 21.89 40.76
C VAL A 71 -14.04 20.47 40.33
N GLY A 72 -14.27 20.24 39.04
CA GLY A 72 -14.64 18.93 38.52
C GLY A 72 -16.06 18.48 38.91
N VAL A 73 -16.98 19.43 39.13
CA VAL A 73 -18.37 19.15 39.52
C VAL A 73 -19.04 18.22 38.49
N LEU A 74 -19.65 17.11 38.95
CA LEU A 74 -20.32 16.18 38.04
C LEU A 74 -21.48 16.91 37.34
N THR A 75 -21.68 16.63 36.06
CA THR A 75 -22.66 17.35 35.24
C THR A 75 -24.12 17.16 35.65
N ARG A 76 -24.40 16.15 36.49
CA ARG A 76 -25.73 15.91 37.09
C ARG A 76 -25.93 16.58 38.46
N ASP A 77 -24.87 17.05 39.11
CA ASP A 77 -24.90 17.48 40.51
C ASP A 77 -25.35 18.94 40.66
N ALA A 78 -25.93 19.27 41.81
CA ALA A 78 -26.29 20.63 42.15
C ALA A 78 -25.11 21.39 42.79
N VAL A 79 -24.84 22.60 42.32
CA VAL A 79 -23.87 23.51 42.94
C VAL A 79 -24.55 24.29 44.05
N THR A 80 -23.96 24.31 45.24
CA THR A 80 -24.52 25.03 46.40
C THR A 80 -23.78 26.34 46.62
N LEU A 81 -24.53 27.44 46.65
CA LEU A 81 -24.03 28.74 47.14
C LEU A 81 -24.33 28.86 48.62
N ASP A 82 -23.37 29.36 49.40
CA ASP A 82 -23.54 29.75 50.80
C ASP A 82 -23.45 31.28 50.89
N PHE A 83 -24.51 31.92 51.38
CA PHE A 83 -24.58 33.37 51.56
C PHE A 83 -24.16 33.83 52.98
N GLY A 84 -23.84 32.91 53.90
CA GLY A 84 -23.48 33.16 55.30
C GLY A 84 -24.64 33.69 56.18
N SER A 85 -25.63 34.34 55.58
CA SER A 85 -26.85 34.84 56.21
C SER A 85 -28.08 34.52 55.36
N ALA A 86 -29.27 34.51 55.97
CA ALA A 86 -30.50 34.20 55.27
C ALA A 86 -30.82 35.28 54.21
N MET A 87 -31.26 34.85 53.02
CA MET A 87 -31.55 35.73 51.88
C MET A 87 -33.05 35.78 51.56
N ASN A 88 -33.51 36.90 50.99
CA ASN A 88 -34.81 36.97 50.34
C ASN A 88 -34.74 36.26 48.97
N ARG A 89 -35.32 35.05 48.91
CA ARG A 89 -35.23 34.12 47.77
C ARG A 89 -35.54 34.77 46.42
N ALA A 90 -36.71 35.39 46.29
CA ALA A 90 -37.16 36.02 45.04
C ALA A 90 -36.25 37.18 44.58
N SER A 91 -35.65 37.94 45.51
CA SER A 91 -34.69 39.00 45.16
C SER A 91 -33.33 38.47 44.70
N VAL A 92 -32.89 37.31 45.22
CA VAL A 92 -31.69 36.64 44.73
C VAL A 92 -31.95 36.03 43.36
N GLU A 93 -33.08 35.35 43.17
CA GLU A 93 -33.48 34.72 41.91
C GLU A 93 -33.60 35.73 40.77
N SER A 94 -34.20 36.90 41.00
CA SER A 94 -34.29 37.97 39.99
C SER A 94 -32.96 38.68 39.71
N ALA A 95 -32.01 38.64 40.65
CA ALA A 95 -30.67 39.19 40.50
C ALA A 95 -29.61 38.14 40.11
N LEU A 96 -29.99 36.88 39.89
CA LEU A 96 -29.10 35.77 39.58
C LEU A 96 -28.70 35.80 38.10
N SER A 97 -27.40 35.69 37.82
CA SER A 97 -26.88 35.56 36.47
C SER A 97 -25.80 34.49 36.38
N LEU A 98 -25.99 33.55 35.45
CA LEU A 98 -25.02 32.50 35.12
C LEU A 98 -24.30 32.83 33.81
N ARG A 99 -22.98 32.61 33.74
CA ARG A 99 -22.17 32.72 32.52
C ARG A 99 -21.28 31.47 32.37
N PRO A 100 -21.34 30.74 31.23
CA PRO A 100 -22.34 30.87 30.15
C PRO A 100 -23.76 30.59 30.66
N SER A 101 -24.76 31.21 30.04
CA SER A 101 -26.15 31.03 30.44
C SER A 101 -26.71 29.68 29.99
N GLN A 102 -27.55 29.08 30.83
CA GLN A 102 -28.35 27.89 30.53
C GLN A 102 -29.54 27.79 31.50
N PRO A 103 -30.58 26.99 31.19
CA PRO A 103 -31.68 26.74 32.11
C PRO A 103 -31.24 26.09 33.43
N LEU A 104 -31.85 26.54 34.52
CA LEU A 104 -31.60 26.07 35.89
C LEU A 104 -32.89 25.63 36.57
N SER A 105 -32.78 24.65 37.46
CA SER A 105 -33.70 24.45 38.58
C SER A 105 -33.04 24.99 39.85
N LEU A 106 -33.81 25.67 40.69
CA LEU A 106 -33.35 26.37 41.88
C LEU A 106 -34.06 25.81 43.12
N ALA A 107 -33.31 25.42 44.14
CA ALA A 107 -33.85 24.92 45.41
C ALA A 107 -33.15 25.57 46.60
N TRP A 108 -33.91 26.02 47.59
CA TRP A 108 -33.38 26.72 48.77
C TRP A 108 -33.42 25.85 50.02
N SER A 109 -32.44 26.04 50.91
CA SER A 109 -32.53 25.55 52.28
C SER A 109 -33.69 26.19 53.04
N ALA A 110 -34.21 25.48 54.04
CA ALA A 110 -35.29 25.97 54.90
C ALA A 110 -34.94 27.30 55.60
N ASP A 111 -33.68 27.48 56.00
CA ASP A 111 -33.17 28.70 56.64
C ASP A 111 -32.78 29.82 55.65
N GLY A 112 -32.90 29.59 54.34
CA GLY A 112 -32.62 30.59 53.30
C GLY A 112 -31.15 31.00 53.17
N ARG A 113 -30.20 30.29 53.79
CA ARG A 113 -28.75 30.53 53.67
C ARG A 113 -28.12 29.90 52.43
N TYR A 114 -28.70 28.79 51.96
CA TYR A 114 -28.13 28.00 50.86
C TYR A 114 -29.07 27.98 49.66
N LEU A 115 -28.50 28.24 48.47
CA LEU A 115 -29.17 28.06 47.18
C LEU A 115 -28.46 26.95 46.41
N HIS A 116 -29.20 25.88 46.11
CA HIS A 116 -28.77 24.80 45.23
C HIS A 116 -29.20 25.11 43.80
N LEU A 117 -28.24 25.20 42.88
CA LEU A 117 -28.44 25.35 41.44
C LEU A 117 -28.24 23.98 40.81
N ALA A 118 -29.24 23.48 40.09
CA ALA A 118 -29.08 22.32 39.21
C ALA A 118 -29.32 22.75 37.76
N ALA A 119 -28.57 22.19 36.81
CA ALA A 119 -28.89 22.34 35.40
C ALA A 119 -30.21 21.62 35.07
N SER A 120 -31.08 22.18 34.23
CA SER A 120 -32.35 21.53 33.86
C SER A 120 -32.21 20.26 33.01
N ARG A 121 -30.97 19.84 32.68
CA ARG A 121 -30.64 18.55 32.08
C ARG A 121 -29.28 18.06 32.60
N LEU A 122 -28.20 18.68 32.14
CA LEU A 122 -26.82 18.46 32.56
C LEU A 122 -26.05 19.79 32.43
N TRP A 123 -25.06 20.02 33.27
CA TRP A 123 -24.05 21.05 33.00
C TRP A 123 -23.20 20.63 31.79
N ARG A 124 -22.61 21.60 31.07
CA ARG A 124 -21.63 21.30 30.01
C ARG A 124 -20.33 20.81 30.65
N THR A 125 -19.71 19.79 30.09
CA THR A 125 -18.36 19.33 30.47
C THR A 125 -17.27 20.32 30.03
N ASP A 126 -16.07 20.23 30.62
CA ASP A 126 -14.93 21.12 30.36
C ASP A 126 -15.23 22.63 30.57
N GLN A 127 -16.30 22.98 31.27
CA GLN A 127 -16.84 24.33 31.34
C GLN A 127 -16.57 24.98 32.71
N ARG A 128 -15.94 26.16 32.70
CA ARG A 128 -16.00 27.07 33.85
C ARG A 128 -17.31 27.86 33.80
N TYR A 129 -18.02 27.89 34.92
CA TYR A 129 -19.17 28.76 35.12
C TYR A 129 -18.85 29.86 36.14
N LEU A 130 -19.39 31.05 35.90
CA LEU A 130 -19.45 32.17 36.83
C LEU A 130 -20.91 32.42 37.18
N VAL A 131 -21.22 32.38 38.47
CA VAL A 131 -22.51 32.77 39.04
C VAL A 131 -22.33 34.14 39.69
N VAL A 132 -23.17 35.10 39.32
CA VAL A 132 -23.20 36.44 39.90
C VAL A 132 -24.58 36.68 40.50
N VAL A 133 -24.62 37.14 41.75
CA VAL A 133 -25.83 37.66 42.40
C VAL A 133 -25.68 39.16 42.51
N GLY A 134 -26.48 39.90 41.75
CA GLY A 134 -26.41 41.36 41.68
C GLY A 134 -26.83 42.08 42.97
N THR A 135 -26.45 43.35 43.10
CA THR A 135 -26.74 44.21 44.26
C THR A 135 -28.24 44.46 44.50
N ALA A 136 -29.10 44.14 43.54
CA ALA A 136 -30.55 44.16 43.69
C ALA A 136 -31.08 43.05 44.65
N ALA A 137 -30.29 41.99 44.88
CA ALA A 137 -30.61 40.96 45.86
C ALA A 137 -30.57 41.50 47.29
N ARG A 138 -31.42 40.95 48.15
CA ARG A 138 -31.57 41.37 49.55
C ARG A 138 -31.38 40.22 50.52
N ARG A 139 -30.78 40.52 51.66
CA ARG A 139 -30.80 39.68 52.85
C ARG A 139 -32.22 39.59 53.41
N ALA A 140 -32.52 38.60 54.23
CA ALA A 140 -33.85 38.36 54.78
C ALA A 140 -34.32 39.48 55.74
N ASP A 141 -33.40 40.30 56.25
CA ASP A 141 -33.66 41.54 57.00
C ASP A 141 -33.88 42.78 56.10
N GLY A 142 -34.04 42.58 54.79
CA GLY A 142 -34.42 43.60 53.80
C GLY A 142 -33.26 44.40 53.21
N TRP A 143 -32.06 44.36 53.81
CA TRP A 143 -30.89 45.07 53.32
C TRP A 143 -30.39 44.50 51.98
N ALA A 144 -30.11 45.39 51.03
CA ALA A 144 -29.52 45.03 49.74
C ALA A 144 -28.05 44.58 49.91
N LEU A 145 -27.54 43.78 48.96
CA LEU A 145 -26.12 43.48 48.90
C LEU A 145 -25.34 44.73 48.46
N GLU A 146 -24.38 45.18 49.28
CA GLU A 146 -23.52 46.33 48.99
C GLU A 146 -22.67 46.12 47.72
N TRP A 147 -22.24 44.87 47.49
CA TRP A 147 -21.42 44.45 46.35
C TRP A 147 -22.01 43.18 45.72
N PRO A 148 -21.90 42.98 44.40
CA PRO A 148 -22.38 41.77 43.74
C PRO A 148 -21.53 40.57 44.16
N VAL A 149 -22.16 39.53 44.71
CA VAL A 149 -21.45 38.33 45.15
C VAL A 149 -21.20 37.42 43.95
N GLN A 150 -19.96 36.97 43.79
CA GLN A 150 -19.55 36.13 42.67
C GLN A 150 -19.02 34.78 43.15
N PHE A 151 -19.55 33.71 42.58
CA PHE A 151 -19.09 32.34 42.79
C PHE A 151 -18.66 31.75 41.44
N SER A 152 -17.64 30.89 41.41
CA SER A 152 -17.28 30.16 40.20
C SER A 152 -16.98 28.70 40.50
N PHE A 153 -17.23 27.85 39.51
CA PHE A 153 -16.89 26.42 39.56
C PHE A 153 -16.46 25.93 38.18
N THR A 154 -15.78 24.79 38.13
CA THR A 154 -15.58 24.03 36.89
C THR A 154 -16.31 22.70 36.97
N THR A 155 -16.86 22.27 35.84
CA THR A 155 -17.45 20.93 35.69
C THR A 155 -16.37 19.87 35.44
N GLN A 156 -16.76 18.60 35.53
CA GLN A 156 -15.93 17.47 35.08
C GLN A 156 -15.57 17.59 33.59
N THR A 157 -14.45 16.98 33.23
CA THR A 157 -13.95 16.96 31.84
C THR A 157 -14.86 16.14 30.93
N ALA A 158 -14.87 16.43 29.62
CA ALA A 158 -15.62 15.59 28.68
C ALA A 158 -15.03 14.17 28.62
N PRO A 159 -15.86 13.13 28.41
CA PRO A 159 -15.36 11.87 27.87
C PRO A 159 -14.67 12.15 26.52
N ARG A 160 -13.50 11.56 26.30
CA ARG A 160 -12.64 11.76 25.12
C ARG A 160 -12.10 10.43 24.65
N ILE A 161 -11.74 10.34 23.37
CA ILE A 161 -10.93 9.22 22.87
C ILE A 161 -9.50 9.41 23.37
N THR A 162 -8.93 8.38 23.99
CA THR A 162 -7.57 8.37 24.53
C THR A 162 -6.61 7.53 23.70
N ASP A 163 -7.15 6.63 22.85
CA ASP A 163 -6.37 5.78 21.96
C ASP A 163 -7.23 5.35 20.76
N PHE A 164 -6.65 5.36 19.56
CA PHE A 164 -7.26 4.85 18.33
C PHE A 164 -6.23 3.94 17.65
N ARG A 165 -6.58 2.66 17.47
CA ARG A 165 -5.66 1.65 16.89
C ARG A 165 -6.34 0.82 15.82
N LEU A 166 -5.55 0.45 14.83
CA LEU A 166 -5.87 -0.56 13.83
C LEU A 166 -5.02 -1.80 14.10
N ARG A 167 -5.61 -2.98 14.00
CA ARG A 167 -4.92 -4.28 14.21
C ARG A 167 -5.44 -5.33 13.25
N LEU A 168 -4.55 -6.10 12.64
CA LEU A 168 -4.91 -7.35 11.94
C LEU A 168 -5.65 -8.30 12.89
N ALA A 169 -6.77 -8.86 12.44
CA ALA A 169 -7.32 -10.04 13.07
C ALA A 169 -6.45 -11.26 12.75
N GLY A 170 -6.10 -12.05 13.78
CA GLY A 170 -5.44 -13.35 13.62
C GLY A 170 -3.92 -13.40 13.84
N ILE A 171 -3.27 -12.32 14.28
CA ILE A 171 -1.88 -12.35 14.77
C ILE A 171 -1.86 -11.94 16.24
N ASP A 172 -1.52 -12.88 17.11
CA ASP A 172 -1.50 -12.72 18.59
C ASP A 172 -0.07 -12.76 19.14
N THR A 173 0.92 -12.37 18.32
CA THR A 173 2.36 -12.40 18.66
C THR A 173 3.06 -11.11 18.23
N ASP A 174 3.55 -10.38 19.21
CA ASP A 174 4.31 -9.12 19.12
C ASP A 174 5.84 -9.40 19.01
N PRO A 175 6.72 -8.50 18.52
CA PRO A 175 6.48 -7.22 17.86
C PRO A 175 7.07 -7.11 16.44
N ARG A 176 6.27 -6.58 15.50
CA ARG A 176 6.77 -5.76 14.37
C ARG A 176 6.18 -4.34 14.50
N PRO A 177 6.80 -3.30 13.91
CA PRO A 177 6.38 -1.90 14.09
C PRO A 177 5.09 -1.53 13.33
N ASP A 178 4.22 -2.50 13.08
CA ASP A 178 2.91 -2.38 12.41
C ASP A 178 1.87 -1.73 13.36
N SER A 179 2.21 -1.59 14.65
CA SER A 179 1.52 -0.69 15.59
C SER A 179 1.81 0.76 15.24
N ALA A 180 1.06 1.32 14.28
CA ALA A 180 0.99 2.75 14.03
C ALA A 180 0.41 3.48 15.25
N VAL A 181 1.29 3.85 16.20
CA VAL A 181 0.95 4.78 17.29
C VAL A 181 0.65 6.13 16.66
N ALA A 182 -0.59 6.62 16.82
CA ALA A 182 -1.05 7.84 16.19
C ALA A 182 -0.13 9.02 16.55
N LYS A 183 0.47 9.64 15.52
CA LYS A 183 1.05 10.98 15.67
C LYS A 183 -0.10 11.96 15.80
N THR A 184 -0.11 12.75 16.87
CA THR A 184 -1.09 13.81 17.07
C THR A 184 -1.15 14.72 15.84
N PRO A 185 -2.33 14.99 15.27
CA PRO A 185 -2.49 16.04 14.28
C PRO A 185 -1.95 17.36 14.83
N VAL A 186 -1.14 18.06 14.04
CA VAL A 186 -0.75 19.43 14.36
C VAL A 186 -1.99 20.30 14.17
N VAL A 187 -2.29 21.14 15.16
CA VAL A 187 -3.37 22.13 15.07
C VAL A 187 -3.05 23.11 13.95
N ASP A 188 -3.99 23.29 13.04
CA ASP A 188 -4.26 24.62 12.50
C ASP A 188 -5.77 24.91 12.53
N THR A 189 -6.11 26.17 12.34
CA THR A 189 -7.39 26.79 12.66
C THR A 189 -8.10 27.33 11.42
N ALA A 190 -9.37 27.71 11.61
CA ALA A 190 -10.29 28.23 10.59
C ALA A 190 -10.76 27.21 9.54
N ALA A 191 -11.84 27.58 8.86
CA ALA A 191 -12.58 26.70 7.99
C ALA A 191 -12.08 26.79 6.53
N ASP A 192 -11.83 25.64 5.92
CA ASP A 192 -12.01 25.46 4.49
C ASP A 192 -12.59 24.07 4.20
N ALA A 193 -13.49 23.98 3.22
CA ALA A 193 -14.36 22.83 3.00
C ALA A 193 -13.92 21.99 1.79
N ALA A 194 -12.68 21.50 1.80
CA ALA A 194 -12.08 20.83 0.63
C ALA A 194 -11.28 19.54 0.90
N LEU A 195 -10.66 19.33 2.07
CA LEU A 195 -9.71 18.23 2.28
C LEU A 195 -10.06 17.32 3.46
N PRO A 196 -10.33 16.01 3.24
CA PRO A 196 -10.58 15.06 4.33
C PRO A 196 -9.30 14.75 5.15
N PRO A 197 -9.40 14.73 6.49
CA PRO A 197 -8.26 14.84 7.43
C PRO A 197 -7.23 13.72 7.24
N PRO A 198 -5.91 14.01 7.31
CA PRO A 198 -4.86 13.07 6.92
C PRO A 198 -4.94 11.72 7.66
N ASP A 199 -4.54 10.66 6.97
CA ASP A 199 -4.64 9.29 7.50
C ASP A 199 -3.79 9.12 8.78
N VAL A 200 -4.42 8.62 9.85
CA VAL A 200 -3.71 8.36 11.13
C VAL A 200 -2.86 7.10 11.09
N ALA A 201 -3.10 6.24 10.10
CA ALA A 201 -2.25 5.11 9.72
C ALA A 201 -2.44 4.79 8.23
N GLY A 202 -1.35 4.38 7.58
CA GLY A 202 -1.38 3.68 6.30
C GLY A 202 -0.84 2.26 6.45
N ASP A 203 -0.72 1.54 5.35
CA ASP A 203 -0.05 0.24 5.28
C ASP A 203 -0.76 -0.88 6.09
N ILE A 204 -2.09 -0.83 6.09
CA ILE A 204 -2.98 -1.69 6.89
C ILE A 204 -3.62 -2.81 6.03
N SER A 205 -3.50 -4.06 6.51
CA SER A 205 -4.10 -5.25 5.85
C SER A 205 -5.63 -5.25 5.90
N ALA A 206 -6.26 -5.88 4.91
CA ALA A 206 -7.70 -5.99 4.80
C ALA A 206 -8.38 -6.77 5.95
N GLY A 207 -7.65 -7.55 6.74
CA GLY A 207 -8.18 -8.29 7.90
C GLY A 207 -8.37 -7.45 9.18
N THR A 208 -8.43 -6.13 9.08
CA THR A 208 -8.24 -5.23 10.22
C THR A 208 -9.49 -4.96 11.07
N THR A 209 -9.30 -4.96 12.38
CA THR A 209 -10.23 -4.46 13.40
C THR A 209 -9.93 -3.00 13.75
N VAL A 210 -10.97 -2.23 14.06
CA VAL A 210 -10.86 -0.83 14.53
C VAL A 210 -11.07 -0.79 16.03
N SER A 211 -10.06 -0.40 16.81
CA SER A 211 -10.14 -0.31 18.26
C SER A 211 -10.11 1.16 18.73
N ILE A 212 -11.08 1.54 19.56
CA ILE A 212 -11.21 2.88 20.12
C ILE A 212 -11.27 2.76 21.65
N THR A 213 -10.36 3.41 22.35
CA THR A 213 -10.35 3.49 23.82
C THR A 213 -10.81 4.86 24.26
N PHE A 214 -11.72 4.89 25.23
CA PHE A 214 -12.26 6.11 25.81
C PHE A 214 -11.67 6.40 27.19
N GLY A 215 -11.58 7.67 27.57
CA GLY A 215 -11.15 8.11 28.91
C GLY A 215 -12.19 7.91 30.02
N ALA A 216 -13.40 7.45 29.68
CA ALA A 216 -14.50 7.20 30.61
C ALA A 216 -15.39 6.05 30.11
N ALA A 217 -16.25 5.51 30.99
CA ALA A 217 -17.15 4.41 30.66
C ALA A 217 -18.30 4.90 29.76
N MET A 218 -18.33 4.44 28.50
CA MET A 218 -19.28 4.91 27.49
C MET A 218 -20.63 4.20 27.52
N ASN A 219 -21.69 4.89 27.07
CA ASN A 219 -22.96 4.22 26.74
C ASN A 219 -22.76 3.39 25.46
N ARG A 220 -22.65 2.07 25.62
CA ARG A 220 -22.32 1.14 24.53
C ARG A 220 -23.31 1.22 23.37
N LEU A 221 -24.62 1.34 23.65
CA LEU A 221 -25.64 1.42 22.60
C LEU A 221 -25.56 2.73 21.80
N ASP A 222 -25.17 3.84 22.42
CA ASP A 222 -24.95 5.10 21.71
C ASP A 222 -23.68 5.04 20.85
N VAL A 223 -22.61 4.42 21.36
CA VAL A 223 -21.36 4.20 20.61
C VAL A 223 -21.61 3.33 19.38
N GLU A 224 -22.28 2.19 19.54
CA GLU A 224 -22.53 1.22 18.46
C GLU A 224 -23.49 1.75 17.38
N ARG A 225 -24.44 2.63 17.75
CA ARG A 225 -25.34 3.32 16.82
C ARG A 225 -24.72 4.56 16.19
N GLY A 226 -23.85 5.25 16.92
CA GLY A 226 -23.15 6.46 16.48
C GLY A 226 -21.90 6.17 15.64
N PHE A 227 -21.38 4.95 15.68
CA PHE A 227 -20.26 4.50 14.86
C PHE A 227 -20.65 4.33 13.39
N SER A 228 -19.89 4.97 12.50
CA SER A 228 -19.90 4.64 11.08
C SER A 228 -18.48 4.33 10.59
N LEU A 229 -18.40 3.42 9.62
CA LEU A 229 -17.19 3.13 8.84
C LEU A 229 -17.57 3.26 7.36
N THR A 230 -16.91 4.17 6.65
CA THR A 230 -17.19 4.51 5.24
C THR A 230 -15.95 4.22 4.39
N PRO A 231 -16.01 3.42 3.30
CA PRO A 231 -17.19 2.73 2.76
C PRO A 231 -17.87 1.74 3.69
N ALA A 232 -19.21 1.70 3.61
CA ALA A 232 -20.08 0.94 4.51
C ALA A 232 -19.71 -0.55 4.57
N THR A 233 -19.17 -0.97 5.70
CA THR A 233 -18.69 -2.34 5.92
C THR A 233 -19.39 -2.96 7.13
N PRO A 234 -20.20 -4.03 6.98
CA PRO A 234 -20.85 -4.70 8.10
C PRO A 234 -19.84 -5.37 9.05
N GLY A 235 -20.15 -5.37 10.34
CA GLY A 235 -19.31 -5.98 11.38
C GLY A 235 -20.01 -6.10 12.72
N THR A 236 -19.28 -6.52 13.74
CA THR A 236 -19.72 -6.67 15.14
C THR A 236 -18.81 -5.91 16.09
N PHE A 237 -19.33 -5.54 17.26
CA PHE A 237 -18.57 -4.85 18.30
C PHE A 237 -18.25 -5.80 19.46
N ALA A 238 -17.01 -5.75 19.94
CA ALA A 238 -16.57 -6.37 21.18
C ALA A 238 -16.12 -5.29 22.16
N TRP A 239 -16.37 -5.48 23.46
CA TRP A 239 -16.04 -4.51 24.50
C TRP A 239 -15.13 -5.11 25.58
N ASN A 240 -14.02 -4.44 25.85
CA ASN A 240 -13.13 -4.74 26.97
C ASN A 240 -12.86 -3.47 27.78
N GLY A 241 -13.44 -3.39 28.98
CA GLY A 241 -13.34 -2.21 29.84
C GLY A 241 -13.83 -0.93 29.15
N LEU A 242 -12.89 -0.01 28.88
CA LEU A 242 -13.11 1.28 28.20
C LEU A 242 -12.81 1.24 26.69
N THR A 243 -12.44 0.08 26.14
CA THR A 243 -12.14 -0.10 24.72
C THR A 243 -13.28 -0.83 24.02
N VAL A 244 -13.69 -0.31 22.86
CA VAL A 244 -14.51 -1.02 21.87
C VAL A 244 -13.64 -1.43 20.70
N THR A 245 -13.85 -2.64 20.17
CA THR A 245 -13.21 -3.13 18.96
C THR A 245 -14.27 -3.58 17.96
N PHE A 246 -14.36 -2.86 16.84
CA PHE A 246 -15.18 -3.23 15.69
C PHE A 246 -14.47 -4.27 14.83
N HIS A 247 -15.18 -5.36 14.54
CA HIS A 247 -14.73 -6.52 13.78
C HIS A 247 -15.54 -6.61 12.46
N PRO A 248 -14.97 -6.23 11.32
CA PRO A 248 -15.62 -6.42 10.02
C PRO A 248 -15.97 -7.89 9.74
N HIS A 249 -17.19 -8.15 9.26
CA HIS A 249 -17.63 -9.50 8.84
C HIS A 249 -16.96 -9.98 7.55
N ARG A 250 -16.33 -9.06 6.82
CA ARG A 250 -15.56 -9.32 5.61
C ARG A 250 -14.31 -8.45 5.63
N ARG A 251 -13.27 -8.94 4.94
CA ARG A 251 -12.05 -8.17 4.67
C ARG A 251 -12.39 -6.84 4.00
N LEU A 252 -11.70 -5.77 4.41
CA LEU A 252 -11.77 -4.45 3.80
C LEU A 252 -11.31 -4.50 2.33
N ILE A 253 -11.69 -3.50 1.53
CA ILE A 253 -11.27 -3.43 0.12
C ILE A 253 -9.83 -2.88 0.07
N PRO A 254 -8.87 -3.55 -0.61
CA PRO A 254 -7.50 -3.05 -0.75
C PRO A 254 -7.40 -1.74 -1.56
N ASN A 255 -6.39 -0.93 -1.28
CA ASN A 255 -6.17 0.41 -1.84
C ASN A 255 -7.35 1.39 -1.66
N VAL A 256 -8.21 1.15 -0.67
CA VAL A 256 -9.34 2.03 -0.32
C VAL A 256 -9.06 2.75 0.98
N ARG A 257 -9.37 4.05 0.96
CA ARG A 257 -9.38 4.91 2.14
C ARG A 257 -10.70 4.79 2.88
N TYR A 258 -10.60 4.53 4.18
CA TYR A 258 -11.71 4.36 5.10
C TYR A 258 -11.77 5.52 6.09
N ALA A 259 -12.97 6.04 6.34
CA ALA A 259 -13.25 7.01 7.38
C ALA A 259 -14.09 6.37 8.49
N VAL A 260 -13.68 6.55 9.74
CA VAL A 260 -14.41 6.20 10.96
C VAL A 260 -14.98 7.46 11.56
N SER A 261 -16.24 7.46 12.00
CA SER A 261 -16.81 8.56 12.78
C SER A 261 -17.71 8.08 13.92
N LEU A 262 -17.79 8.88 14.99
CA LEU A 262 -18.67 8.69 16.14
C LEU A 262 -19.58 9.92 16.30
N ALA A 263 -20.86 9.78 16.00
CA ALA A 263 -21.86 10.85 16.06
C ALA A 263 -22.93 10.59 17.14
N GLY A 264 -23.29 11.62 17.92
CA GLY A 264 -24.35 11.51 18.95
C GLY A 264 -24.01 10.60 20.15
N VAL A 265 -22.72 10.36 20.38
CA VAL A 265 -22.21 9.41 21.39
C VAL A 265 -22.08 10.06 22.77
N HIS A 266 -22.50 9.34 23.82
CA HIS A 266 -22.43 9.80 25.21
C HIS A 266 -21.74 8.80 26.15
N ASP A 267 -21.25 9.30 27.30
CA ASP A 267 -20.84 8.44 28.41
C ASP A 267 -22.03 7.89 29.22
N ALA A 268 -21.75 6.98 30.16
CA ALA A 268 -22.75 6.39 31.05
C ALA A 268 -23.41 7.39 32.03
N ALA A 269 -22.97 8.66 32.06
CA ALA A 269 -23.59 9.76 32.79
C ALA A 269 -24.38 10.73 31.86
N GLY A 270 -24.37 10.50 30.55
CA GLY A 270 -25.05 11.32 29.55
C GLY A 270 -24.22 12.49 29.01
N ASN A 271 -22.91 12.56 29.30
CA ASN A 271 -22.03 13.58 28.74
C ASN A 271 -21.70 13.27 27.28
N VAL A 272 -21.74 14.27 26.41
CA VAL A 272 -21.37 14.13 24.99
C VAL A 272 -19.87 13.85 24.86
N LEU A 273 -19.48 12.94 23.95
CA LEU A 273 -18.09 12.71 23.54
C LEU A 273 -17.47 14.00 23.00
N GLY A 274 -16.35 14.42 23.58
CA GLY A 274 -15.60 15.63 23.20
C GLY A 274 -14.25 15.34 22.56
N GLY A 275 -13.67 16.35 21.91
CA GLY A 275 -12.44 16.20 21.13
C GLY A 275 -12.72 15.61 19.74
N ASP A 276 -11.71 14.99 19.14
CA ASP A 276 -11.81 14.41 17.81
C ASP A 276 -12.68 13.14 17.84
N THR A 277 -13.71 13.10 16.98
CA THR A 277 -14.63 11.96 16.86
C THR A 277 -14.59 11.29 15.49
N SER A 278 -13.66 11.69 14.62
CA SER A 278 -13.53 11.16 13.26
C SER A 278 -12.07 10.95 12.88
N PHE A 279 -11.78 9.84 12.19
CA PHE A 279 -10.44 9.37 11.83
C PHE A 279 -10.47 8.81 10.41
N SER A 280 -9.33 8.78 9.71
CA SER A 280 -9.24 8.04 8.44
C SER A 280 -7.94 7.25 8.32
N PHE A 281 -7.96 6.21 7.49
CA PHE A 281 -6.83 5.34 7.19
C PHE A 281 -6.95 4.76 5.79
N THR A 282 -5.83 4.45 5.14
CA THR A 282 -5.83 3.77 3.83
C THR A 282 -5.25 2.36 3.96
N THR A 283 -6.01 1.38 3.45
CA THR A 283 -5.58 -0.02 3.35
C THR A 283 -4.43 -0.18 2.36
N ARG A 284 -3.56 -1.19 2.55
CA ARG A 284 -2.57 -1.55 1.53
C ARG A 284 -3.24 -1.83 0.17
N PRO A 285 -2.55 -1.58 -0.95
CA PRO A 285 -2.82 -2.28 -2.20
C PRO A 285 -2.87 -3.80 -2.00
N GLY A 286 -3.57 -4.50 -2.88
CA GLY A 286 -3.38 -5.95 -3.04
C GLY A 286 -2.28 -6.19 -4.06
N ALA A 287 -1.54 -7.29 -3.92
CA ALA A 287 -0.44 -7.61 -4.83
C ALA A 287 -0.89 -7.66 -6.31
N GLN A 288 -0.03 -7.19 -7.21
CA GLN A 288 -0.30 -7.15 -8.66
C GLN A 288 0.73 -8.00 -9.43
N VAL A 289 0.34 -8.55 -10.58
CA VAL A 289 1.28 -9.19 -11.51
C VAL A 289 2.06 -8.13 -12.29
N VAL A 290 3.34 -7.97 -11.95
CA VAL A 290 4.26 -6.99 -12.54
C VAL A 290 4.85 -7.50 -13.86
N LYS A 291 5.20 -8.80 -13.94
CA LYS A 291 5.82 -9.41 -15.12
C LYS A 291 5.45 -10.90 -15.22
N VAL A 292 5.44 -11.41 -16.45
CA VAL A 292 5.42 -12.85 -16.75
C VAL A 292 6.51 -13.20 -17.78
N THR A 293 7.01 -14.42 -17.73
CA THR A 293 7.81 -15.07 -18.79
C THR A 293 7.29 -16.50 -18.97
N PRO A 294 7.02 -16.99 -20.19
CA PRO A 294 6.99 -16.25 -21.45
C PRO A 294 6.02 -15.06 -21.41
N GLY A 295 6.22 -14.09 -22.31
CA GLY A 295 5.40 -12.88 -22.37
C GLY A 295 3.93 -13.19 -22.69
N LYS A 296 3.01 -12.29 -22.31
CA LYS A 296 1.58 -12.42 -22.62
C LYS A 296 1.40 -12.46 -24.15
N GLY A 297 0.90 -13.57 -24.69
CA GLY A 297 0.72 -13.78 -26.13
C GLY A 297 2.03 -14.05 -26.90
N ALA A 298 3.13 -14.39 -26.22
CA ALA A 298 4.41 -14.64 -26.89
C ALA A 298 4.34 -15.84 -27.84
N LEU A 299 4.91 -15.70 -29.03
CA LEU A 299 5.00 -16.74 -30.07
C LEU A 299 6.44 -17.27 -30.18
N ASN A 300 6.60 -18.45 -30.80
CA ASN A 300 7.89 -19.10 -31.03
C ASN A 300 8.74 -19.30 -29.76
N VAL A 301 8.09 -19.48 -28.62
CA VAL A 301 8.75 -19.61 -27.32
C VAL A 301 9.64 -20.85 -27.27
N THR A 302 10.90 -20.66 -26.85
CA THR A 302 11.88 -21.73 -26.59
C THR A 302 12.16 -21.93 -25.09
N ASP A 303 11.56 -21.11 -24.21
CA ASP A 303 11.65 -21.22 -22.77
C ASP A 303 11.15 -22.59 -22.28
N ARG A 304 11.90 -23.22 -21.37
CA ARG A 304 11.57 -24.52 -20.77
C ARG A 304 10.79 -24.41 -19.46
N SER A 305 10.42 -23.20 -19.05
CA SER A 305 9.73 -22.91 -17.79
C SER A 305 8.91 -21.63 -17.92
N ALA A 306 7.91 -21.48 -17.06
CA ALA A 306 7.16 -20.23 -16.89
C ALA A 306 7.57 -19.55 -15.57
N ALA A 307 7.35 -18.24 -15.45
CA ALA A 307 7.48 -17.51 -14.21
C ALA A 307 6.59 -16.27 -14.20
N VAL A 308 6.23 -15.83 -12.98
CA VAL A 308 5.43 -14.65 -12.69
C VAL A 308 6.05 -13.89 -11.52
N TRP A 309 6.06 -12.56 -11.65
CA TRP A 309 6.56 -11.62 -10.64
C TRP A 309 5.40 -10.80 -10.10
N PHE A 310 5.39 -10.61 -8.79
CA PHE A 310 4.38 -9.89 -8.03
C PHE A 310 4.97 -8.61 -7.44
N SER A 311 4.13 -7.59 -7.20
CA SER A 311 4.55 -6.35 -6.52
C SER A 311 4.94 -6.58 -5.06
N GLU A 312 4.32 -7.57 -4.41
CA GLU A 312 4.38 -7.81 -2.97
C GLU A 312 4.47 -9.33 -2.68
N PRO A 313 4.87 -9.74 -1.46
CA PRO A 313 5.00 -11.14 -1.08
C PRO A 313 3.67 -11.91 -1.16
N MET A 314 3.68 -13.08 -1.79
CA MET A 314 2.48 -13.90 -1.99
C MET A 314 2.31 -14.99 -0.93
N ASN A 315 1.07 -15.44 -0.71
CA ASN A 315 0.81 -16.69 0.00
C ASN A 315 1.16 -17.86 -0.94
N ALA A 316 2.42 -18.32 -0.86
CA ALA A 316 2.97 -19.34 -1.75
C ALA A 316 2.13 -20.64 -1.79
N ALA A 317 1.52 -21.05 -0.67
CA ALA A 317 0.67 -22.23 -0.63
C ALA A 317 -0.67 -22.02 -1.37
N ALA A 318 -1.32 -20.88 -1.15
CA ALA A 318 -2.57 -20.51 -1.82
C ALA A 318 -2.38 -20.33 -3.34
N VAL A 319 -1.31 -19.63 -3.75
CA VAL A 319 -0.96 -19.45 -5.16
C VAL A 319 -0.58 -20.78 -5.82
N ASN A 320 0.19 -21.65 -5.16
CA ASN A 320 0.51 -22.99 -5.70
C ASN A 320 -0.75 -23.84 -5.92
N ALA A 321 -1.72 -23.79 -5.00
CA ALA A 321 -2.99 -24.53 -5.13
C ALA A 321 -3.93 -23.95 -6.22
N ALA A 322 -3.81 -22.66 -6.52
CA ALA A 322 -4.61 -21.95 -7.52
C ALA A 322 -3.91 -21.80 -8.89
N LEU A 323 -2.64 -22.19 -9.02
CA LEU A 323 -1.93 -22.22 -10.29
C LEU A 323 -2.48 -23.33 -11.19
N LYS A 324 -2.88 -22.99 -12.41
CA LYS A 324 -3.21 -23.95 -13.47
C LYS A 324 -2.44 -23.61 -14.74
N VAL A 325 -1.71 -24.61 -15.24
CA VAL A 325 -1.05 -24.57 -16.55
C VAL A 325 -1.72 -25.61 -17.42
N THR A 326 -2.21 -25.19 -18.59
CA THR A 326 -2.97 -26.03 -19.51
C THR A 326 -2.37 -25.92 -20.91
N ASP A 327 -2.12 -27.05 -21.55
CA ASP A 327 -1.93 -27.17 -22.97
C ASP A 327 -3.31 -27.03 -23.63
N ALA A 328 -3.57 -25.89 -24.26
CA ALA A 328 -4.84 -25.62 -24.94
C ALA A 328 -4.94 -26.32 -26.30
N THR A 329 -3.82 -26.79 -26.87
CA THR A 329 -3.79 -27.56 -28.12
C THR A 329 -4.20 -29.02 -27.87
N SER A 330 -3.80 -29.64 -26.76
CA SER A 330 -4.24 -31.01 -26.38
C SER A 330 -5.37 -31.06 -25.35
N GLY A 331 -5.75 -29.92 -24.76
CA GLY A 331 -6.76 -29.82 -23.69
C GLY A 331 -6.31 -30.36 -22.33
N ARG A 332 -5.01 -30.64 -22.14
CA ARG A 332 -4.47 -31.33 -20.95
C ARG A 332 -3.82 -30.36 -19.97
N ALA A 333 -3.94 -30.65 -18.68
CA ALA A 333 -3.14 -29.98 -17.65
C ALA A 333 -1.66 -30.35 -17.80
N VAL A 334 -0.77 -29.37 -17.63
CA VAL A 334 0.69 -29.55 -17.62
C VAL A 334 1.13 -29.71 -16.17
N SER A 335 1.63 -30.90 -15.82
CA SER A 335 2.27 -31.13 -14.52
C SER A 335 3.65 -30.46 -14.46
N GLY A 336 4.04 -30.00 -13.27
CA GLY A 336 5.32 -29.34 -13.04
C GLY A 336 5.56 -29.04 -11.56
N ILE A 337 6.76 -28.56 -11.25
CA ILE A 337 7.17 -28.12 -9.92
C ILE A 337 7.20 -26.59 -9.83
N THR A 338 6.80 -26.05 -8.69
CA THR A 338 6.84 -24.61 -8.38
C THR A 338 8.07 -24.27 -7.55
N ALA A 339 8.76 -23.17 -7.88
CA ALA A 339 9.90 -22.66 -7.12
C ALA A 339 9.72 -21.17 -6.82
N TRP A 340 9.84 -20.78 -5.56
CA TRP A 340 9.69 -19.39 -5.09
C TRP A 340 11.05 -18.76 -4.79
N ASN A 341 11.17 -17.44 -4.95
CA ASN A 341 12.28 -16.68 -4.37
C ASN A 341 12.07 -16.47 -2.86
N ALA A 342 13.16 -16.15 -2.13
CA ALA A 342 13.15 -16.00 -0.67
C ALA A 342 12.18 -14.90 -0.14
N THR A 343 11.79 -13.94 -0.99
CA THR A 343 10.84 -12.86 -0.66
C THR A 343 9.39 -13.15 -1.08
N ALA A 344 9.10 -14.33 -1.63
CA ALA A 344 7.79 -14.72 -2.17
C ALA A 344 7.19 -13.76 -3.23
N THR A 345 8.02 -12.97 -3.91
CA THR A 345 7.63 -12.01 -4.97
C THR A 345 7.83 -12.56 -6.39
N LYS A 346 8.41 -13.76 -6.55
CA LYS A 346 8.56 -14.46 -7.83
C LYS A 346 8.25 -15.94 -7.66
N LEU A 347 7.31 -16.43 -8.47
CA LEU A 347 7.04 -17.85 -8.70
C LEU A 347 7.61 -18.27 -10.06
N GLY A 348 8.41 -19.33 -10.08
CA GLY A 348 8.75 -20.09 -11.28
C GLY A 348 8.00 -21.43 -11.32
N PHE A 349 7.67 -21.90 -12.52
CA PHE A 349 7.05 -23.19 -12.78
C PHE A 349 7.87 -23.94 -13.83
N THR A 350 8.40 -25.10 -13.45
CA THR A 350 9.15 -26.00 -14.33
C THR A 350 8.30 -27.23 -14.62
N PRO A 351 7.81 -27.43 -15.85
CA PRO A 351 7.09 -28.64 -16.27
C PRO A 351 7.86 -29.94 -15.98
N THR A 352 7.16 -31.03 -15.66
CA THR A 352 7.77 -32.37 -15.50
C THR A 352 8.23 -32.98 -16.82
N ALA A 353 7.61 -32.57 -17.93
CA ALA A 353 8.06 -32.81 -19.30
C ALA A 353 8.06 -31.47 -20.04
N PRO A 354 9.05 -31.17 -20.91
CA PRO A 354 9.12 -29.87 -21.60
C PRO A 354 7.80 -29.48 -22.28
N PHE A 355 7.48 -28.19 -22.30
CA PHE A 355 6.32 -27.70 -23.05
C PHE A 355 6.36 -28.23 -24.49
N ALA A 356 5.34 -28.98 -24.89
CA ALA A 356 5.24 -29.58 -26.21
C ALA A 356 5.44 -28.50 -27.30
N ALA A 357 6.27 -28.81 -28.29
CA ALA A 357 6.66 -27.85 -29.32
C ALA A 357 5.48 -27.56 -30.26
N GLY A 358 5.26 -26.28 -30.61
CA GLY A 358 4.16 -25.83 -31.47
C GLY A 358 2.79 -25.75 -30.80
N HIS A 359 2.69 -26.02 -29.49
CA HIS A 359 1.43 -25.99 -28.76
C HIS A 359 1.18 -24.61 -28.13
N HIS A 360 -0.10 -24.26 -27.97
CA HIS A 360 -0.55 -23.07 -27.24
C HIS A 360 -0.77 -23.42 -25.77
N PHE A 361 -0.09 -22.73 -24.87
CA PHE A 361 -0.22 -22.89 -23.42
C PHE A 361 -0.97 -21.71 -22.81
N THR A 362 -1.78 -22.02 -21.80
CA THR A 362 -2.50 -21.07 -20.95
C THR A 362 -2.02 -21.25 -19.52
N VAL A 363 -1.58 -20.16 -18.89
CA VAL A 363 -1.24 -20.12 -17.46
C VAL A 363 -2.25 -19.21 -16.75
N SER A 364 -2.78 -19.68 -15.63
CA SER A 364 -3.72 -18.92 -14.81
C SER A 364 -3.46 -19.08 -13.32
N LEU A 365 -3.75 -18.02 -12.58
CA LEU A 365 -3.95 -18.04 -11.14
C LEU A 365 -5.46 -17.88 -10.91
N THR A 366 -6.12 -18.95 -10.47
CA THR A 366 -7.59 -18.95 -10.30
C THR A 366 -8.00 -18.35 -8.95
N THR A 367 -9.31 -18.20 -8.75
CA THR A 367 -9.90 -17.94 -7.43
C THR A 367 -9.30 -18.89 -6.39
N GLY A 368 -8.85 -18.34 -5.25
CA GLY A 368 -8.06 -19.04 -4.24
C GLY A 368 -6.61 -18.56 -4.13
N SER A 369 -6.05 -18.00 -5.21
CA SER A 369 -4.75 -17.29 -5.18
C SER A 369 -4.87 -16.00 -4.36
N SER A 370 -3.95 -15.77 -3.42
CA SER A 370 -3.88 -14.55 -2.60
C SER A 370 -2.45 -14.09 -2.32
N ASP A 371 -2.29 -12.81 -2.00
CA ASP A 371 -1.06 -12.31 -1.40
C ASP A 371 -0.91 -12.79 0.07
N ALA A 372 0.21 -12.44 0.71
CA ALA A 372 0.51 -12.81 2.08
C ALA A 372 -0.43 -12.16 3.12
N ASP A 373 -0.94 -10.95 2.83
CA ASP A 373 -1.94 -10.28 3.68
C ASP A 373 -3.33 -10.92 3.52
N GLY A 374 -3.57 -11.67 2.43
CA GLY A 374 -4.77 -12.45 2.15
C GLY A 374 -5.73 -11.78 1.18
N ASN A 375 -5.27 -10.81 0.39
CA ASN A 375 -6.05 -10.18 -0.68
C ASN A 375 -6.04 -11.07 -1.93
N PRO A 376 -7.17 -11.29 -2.62
CA PRO A 376 -7.25 -12.20 -3.75
C PRO A 376 -6.59 -11.62 -5.00
N LEU A 377 -5.78 -12.42 -5.70
CA LEU A 377 -5.17 -12.05 -6.99
C LEU A 377 -5.41 -13.15 -8.03
N THR A 378 -6.20 -12.85 -9.06
CA THR A 378 -6.33 -13.71 -10.24
C THR A 378 -5.48 -13.18 -11.40
N ALA A 379 -5.01 -14.09 -12.25
CA ALA A 379 -4.22 -13.75 -13.42
C ALA A 379 -4.44 -14.76 -14.54
N LEU A 380 -4.28 -14.31 -15.79
CA LEU A 380 -4.38 -15.15 -16.98
C LEU A 380 -3.39 -14.64 -18.03
N TRP A 381 -2.61 -15.54 -18.63
CA TRP A 381 -1.82 -15.26 -19.83
C TRP A 381 -1.62 -16.53 -20.67
N THR A 382 -1.23 -16.33 -21.91
CA THR A 382 -0.99 -17.40 -22.89
C THR A 382 0.36 -17.23 -23.57
N PHE A 383 0.88 -18.31 -24.16
CA PHE A 383 2.02 -18.29 -25.06
C PHE A 383 2.03 -19.53 -25.97
N THR A 384 2.71 -19.45 -27.11
CA THR A 384 2.85 -20.56 -28.07
C THR A 384 4.33 -20.93 -28.22
N THR A 385 4.67 -22.20 -28.00
CA THR A 385 6.05 -22.69 -28.18
C THR A 385 6.45 -22.71 -29.65
N LYS A 386 7.75 -22.62 -29.92
CA LYS A 386 8.29 -22.86 -31.27
C LYS A 386 7.87 -24.26 -31.73
N ALA A 387 7.33 -24.36 -32.94
CA ALA A 387 7.01 -25.64 -33.56
C ALA A 387 8.27 -26.52 -33.66
N PRO A 388 8.14 -27.85 -33.51
CA PRO A 388 9.24 -28.73 -33.85
C PRO A 388 9.39 -28.65 -35.37
N VAL A 389 10.62 -28.45 -35.85
CA VAL A 389 10.93 -28.98 -37.18
C VAL A 389 10.65 -30.48 -37.05
N VAL A 390 9.86 -31.08 -37.93
CA VAL A 390 9.66 -32.56 -37.94
C VAL A 390 10.93 -33.16 -38.56
N ALA A 391 11.55 -34.13 -37.89
CA ALA A 391 13.01 -34.59 -38.04
C ALA A 391 12.67 -36.15 -38.06
N VAL A 392 13.27 -36.90 -38.99
CA VAL A 392 13.55 -38.34 -38.88
C VAL A 392 15.07 -38.50 -38.64
N TYR A 393 15.57 -39.58 -38.03
CA TYR A 393 17.03 -39.74 -37.89
C TYR A 393 17.47 -41.18 -38.10
N VAL A 394 18.42 -41.38 -39.01
CA VAL A 394 19.16 -42.64 -39.17
C VAL A 394 20.65 -42.31 -38.94
N ALA A 395 21.26 -42.92 -37.93
CA ALA A 395 22.64 -42.62 -37.53
C ALA A 395 23.66 -42.99 -38.62
N ARG A 396 24.75 -42.22 -38.74
CA ARG A 396 25.60 -42.25 -39.94
C ARG A 396 27.11 -42.00 -39.67
N PRO A 397 28.02 -42.72 -40.36
CA PRO A 397 29.48 -42.58 -40.17
C PRO A 397 30.10 -41.34 -40.84
N PRO A 398 31.39 -41.03 -40.55
CA PRO A 398 32.10 -39.87 -41.11
C PRO A 398 32.21 -39.86 -42.64
N LEU A 399 32.27 -38.66 -43.22
CA LEU A 399 32.36 -38.44 -44.67
C LEU A 399 33.82 -38.57 -45.18
N PRO A 400 34.10 -39.39 -46.20
CA PRO A 400 35.32 -39.24 -47.00
C PRO A 400 35.24 -38.00 -47.91
N HIS A 401 36.38 -37.34 -48.11
CA HIS A 401 36.52 -36.12 -48.92
C HIS A 401 36.53 -36.43 -50.43
N PRO A 402 35.98 -35.56 -51.30
CA PRO A 402 36.09 -35.68 -52.75
C PRO A 402 37.47 -35.25 -53.28
N PRO A 403 37.85 -35.63 -54.51
CA PRO A 403 39.10 -35.19 -55.15
C PRO A 403 39.11 -33.68 -55.38
N ALA A 404 40.31 -33.08 -55.33
CA ALA A 404 40.48 -31.63 -55.42
C ALA A 404 40.13 -31.07 -56.81
N SER A 405 39.25 -30.07 -56.83
CA SER A 405 38.96 -29.22 -57.98
C SER A 405 39.49 -27.81 -57.71
N SER A 406 40.04 -27.15 -58.72
CA SER A 406 40.41 -25.73 -58.64
C SER A 406 39.22 -24.78 -58.86
N ASP A 407 38.13 -25.27 -59.46
CA ASP A 407 36.85 -24.56 -59.54
C ASP A 407 35.98 -24.88 -58.31
N ALA A 408 35.44 -23.82 -57.71
CA ALA A 408 34.65 -23.88 -56.48
C ALA A 408 33.24 -24.43 -56.70
N ILE A 409 32.61 -24.17 -57.85
CA ILE A 409 31.27 -24.70 -58.17
C ILE A 409 31.34 -26.22 -58.37
N SER A 410 32.33 -26.68 -59.15
CA SER A 410 32.62 -28.12 -59.35
C SER A 410 33.01 -28.82 -58.04
N TYR A 411 33.70 -28.12 -57.13
CA TYR A 411 34.00 -28.66 -55.79
C TYR A 411 32.77 -28.78 -54.89
N ALA A 412 31.90 -27.76 -54.87
CA ALA A 412 30.63 -27.82 -54.15
C ALA A 412 29.74 -28.96 -54.68
N LEU A 413 29.63 -29.08 -56.00
CA LEU A 413 28.90 -30.17 -56.66
C LEU A 413 29.48 -31.56 -56.32
N SER A 414 30.81 -31.69 -56.25
CA SER A 414 31.45 -32.97 -55.90
C SER A 414 31.26 -33.33 -54.43
N GLN A 415 31.29 -32.36 -53.51
CA GLN A 415 30.94 -32.55 -52.09
C GLN A 415 29.48 -33.02 -51.92
N ILE A 416 28.52 -32.34 -52.57
CA ILE A 416 27.10 -32.71 -52.62
C ILE A 416 26.92 -34.13 -53.15
N ASN A 417 27.50 -34.43 -54.32
CA ASN A 417 27.30 -35.70 -55.01
C ASN A 417 28.06 -36.87 -54.39
N ALA A 418 29.24 -36.65 -53.78
CA ALA A 418 29.91 -37.66 -52.97
C ALA A 418 29.06 -38.03 -51.75
N SER A 419 28.44 -37.04 -51.10
CA SER A 419 27.55 -37.26 -49.96
C SER A 419 26.33 -38.09 -50.37
N ARG A 420 25.63 -37.68 -51.44
CA ARG A 420 24.49 -38.41 -52.03
C ARG A 420 24.86 -39.84 -52.42
N SER A 421 25.98 -40.03 -53.11
CA SER A 421 26.49 -41.35 -53.52
C SER A 421 26.68 -42.30 -52.33
N GLN A 422 27.27 -41.84 -51.23
CA GLN A 422 27.41 -42.63 -50.00
C GLN A 422 26.06 -43.00 -49.35
N TYR A 423 24.97 -42.29 -49.65
CA TYR A 423 23.60 -42.63 -49.22
C TYR A 423 22.83 -43.48 -50.26
N GLY A 424 23.48 -43.90 -51.35
CA GLY A 424 22.84 -44.63 -52.45
C GLY A 424 21.95 -43.75 -53.35
N LEU A 425 22.05 -42.43 -53.25
CA LEU A 425 21.24 -41.47 -54.00
C LEU A 425 21.91 -41.10 -55.32
N ALA A 426 21.10 -40.91 -56.37
CA ALA A 426 21.56 -40.41 -57.65
C ALA A 426 22.16 -38.98 -57.52
N PRO A 427 23.25 -38.66 -58.25
CA PRO A 427 23.86 -37.34 -58.21
C PRO A 427 22.92 -36.27 -58.78
N LEU A 428 23.02 -35.05 -58.26
CA LEU A 428 22.41 -33.86 -58.85
C LEU A 428 23.22 -33.40 -60.06
N ALA A 429 22.52 -32.98 -61.11
CA ALA A 429 23.10 -32.22 -62.20
C ALA A 429 23.30 -30.76 -61.78
N TYR A 430 24.39 -30.13 -62.21
CA TYR A 430 24.53 -28.68 -62.09
C TYR A 430 23.62 -27.96 -63.09
N SER A 431 22.97 -26.89 -62.66
CA SER A 431 22.12 -26.03 -63.49
C SER A 431 22.60 -24.59 -63.41
N SER A 432 23.11 -24.06 -64.52
CA SER A 432 23.56 -22.67 -64.63
C SER A 432 22.43 -21.64 -64.46
N ALA A 433 21.21 -21.99 -64.89
CA ALA A 433 20.03 -21.14 -64.69
C ALA A 433 19.67 -21.00 -63.21
N ILE A 434 19.69 -22.11 -62.46
CA ILE A 434 19.48 -22.09 -61.01
C ILE A 434 20.65 -21.39 -60.30
N ALA A 435 21.89 -21.62 -60.75
CA ALA A 435 23.07 -20.98 -60.16
C ALA A 435 23.08 -19.46 -60.34
N ALA A 436 22.49 -18.93 -61.42
CA ALA A 436 22.32 -17.49 -61.61
C ALA A 436 21.38 -16.88 -60.55
N VAL A 437 20.32 -17.60 -60.16
CA VAL A 437 19.38 -17.18 -59.10
C VAL A 437 20.07 -17.18 -57.74
N ALA A 438 20.69 -18.29 -57.36
CA ALA A 438 21.47 -18.42 -56.12
C ALA A 438 22.59 -17.36 -56.04
N SER A 439 23.28 -17.08 -57.15
CA SER A 439 24.33 -16.05 -57.23
C SER A 439 23.77 -14.65 -57.03
N ALA A 440 22.65 -14.32 -57.66
CA ALA A 440 22.01 -13.02 -57.50
C ALA A 440 21.58 -12.78 -56.04
N HIS A 441 21.05 -13.81 -55.37
CA HIS A 441 20.68 -13.69 -53.96
C HIS A 441 21.89 -13.57 -53.03
N ALA A 442 22.93 -14.40 -53.23
CA ALA A 442 24.19 -14.30 -52.48
C ALA A 442 24.83 -12.90 -52.60
N TRP A 443 24.77 -12.29 -53.79
CA TRP A 443 25.29 -10.94 -54.01
C TRP A 443 24.40 -9.85 -53.39
N ASP A 444 23.08 -9.97 -53.43
CA ASP A 444 22.16 -9.04 -52.76
C ASP A 444 22.38 -9.06 -51.22
N GLN A 445 22.45 -10.25 -50.63
CA GLN A 445 22.80 -10.44 -49.21
C GLN A 445 24.13 -9.75 -48.84
N LEU A 446 25.16 -9.97 -49.65
CA LEU A 446 26.51 -9.44 -49.40
C LEU A 446 26.59 -7.91 -49.60
N GLN A 447 25.94 -7.37 -50.64
CA GLN A 447 25.98 -5.93 -50.93
C GLN A 447 25.14 -5.11 -49.96
N ASN A 448 23.98 -5.63 -49.55
CA ASN A 448 23.07 -4.94 -48.63
C ASN A 448 23.26 -5.35 -47.16
N GLY A 449 24.28 -6.15 -46.85
CA GLY A 449 24.77 -6.39 -45.48
C GLY A 449 23.84 -7.23 -44.60
N TYR A 450 23.14 -8.20 -45.17
CA TYR A 450 22.19 -9.07 -44.47
C TYR A 450 22.44 -10.56 -44.76
N PHE A 451 21.81 -11.46 -44.00
CA PHE A 451 21.87 -12.91 -44.24
C PHE A 451 20.49 -13.53 -43.98
N SER A 452 19.82 -14.02 -45.03
CA SER A 452 18.42 -14.48 -44.99
C SER A 452 17.94 -15.02 -46.34
N HIS A 453 17.39 -16.24 -46.34
CA HIS A 453 16.59 -16.85 -47.41
C HIS A 453 15.51 -15.95 -48.05
N THR A 454 14.92 -15.04 -47.26
CA THR A 454 13.99 -14.03 -47.77
C THR A 454 14.78 -12.78 -48.12
N GLY A 455 14.67 -12.32 -49.37
CA GLY A 455 15.34 -11.11 -49.83
C GLY A 455 14.73 -9.84 -49.23
N LEU A 456 15.48 -8.72 -49.24
CA LEU A 456 14.99 -7.44 -48.70
C LEU A 456 13.74 -6.89 -49.40
N ASN A 457 13.49 -7.31 -50.64
CA ASN A 457 12.26 -7.04 -51.39
C ASN A 457 11.07 -7.95 -51.00
N GLY A 458 11.24 -8.85 -50.02
CA GLY A 458 10.25 -9.83 -49.59
C GLY A 458 10.21 -11.13 -50.42
N SER A 459 11.05 -11.29 -51.44
CA SER A 459 11.03 -12.48 -52.30
C SER A 459 11.57 -13.72 -51.57
N THR A 460 10.87 -14.85 -51.73
CA THR A 460 11.36 -16.18 -51.35
C THR A 460 12.20 -16.80 -52.48
N THR A 461 12.92 -17.89 -52.20
CA THR A 461 13.60 -18.71 -53.23
C THR A 461 12.65 -19.10 -54.35
N GLN A 462 11.43 -19.51 -54.01
CA GLN A 462 10.41 -19.92 -54.97
C GLN A 462 10.01 -18.77 -55.90
N ASP A 463 9.96 -17.53 -55.39
CA ASP A 463 9.64 -16.36 -56.20
C ASP A 463 10.82 -15.96 -57.09
N ARG A 464 12.05 -16.04 -56.58
CA ARG A 464 13.27 -15.79 -57.36
C ARG A 464 13.43 -16.79 -58.52
N LEU A 465 13.22 -18.09 -58.25
CA LEU A 465 13.26 -19.16 -59.27
C LEU A 465 12.16 -18.97 -60.33
N ARG A 466 10.92 -18.68 -59.92
CA ARG A 466 9.80 -18.40 -60.86
C ARG A 466 10.03 -17.15 -61.69
N ALA A 467 10.58 -16.08 -61.11
CA ALA A 467 10.93 -14.85 -61.82
C ALA A 467 12.02 -15.07 -62.89
N ALA A 468 12.92 -16.03 -62.67
CA ALA A 468 13.89 -16.51 -63.66
C ALA A 468 13.30 -17.49 -64.70
N GLY A 469 11.98 -17.76 -64.67
CA GLY A 469 11.31 -18.67 -65.59
C GLY A 469 11.57 -20.16 -65.32
N ILE A 470 12.10 -20.51 -64.14
CA ILE A 470 12.45 -21.88 -63.78
C ILE A 470 11.19 -22.60 -63.28
N SER A 471 10.77 -23.62 -64.03
CA SER A 471 9.68 -24.53 -63.64
C SER A 471 10.21 -25.65 -62.74
N PHE A 472 9.56 -25.85 -61.59
CA PHE A 472 9.88 -26.89 -60.61
C PHE A 472 8.59 -27.36 -59.91
N GLY A 473 8.52 -28.64 -59.57
CA GLY A 473 7.56 -29.20 -58.61
C GLY A 473 8.07 -29.11 -57.17
N TRP A 474 9.39 -29.14 -56.98
CA TRP A 474 10.06 -29.04 -55.68
C TRP A 474 11.21 -28.05 -55.73
N SER A 475 11.38 -27.23 -54.70
CA SER A 475 12.60 -26.44 -54.52
C SER A 475 13.03 -26.35 -53.05
N GLY A 476 14.33 -26.15 -52.85
CA GLY A 476 14.95 -25.92 -51.55
C GLY A 476 16.17 -25.01 -51.69
N GLU A 477 16.62 -24.45 -50.58
CA GLU A 477 17.76 -23.52 -50.51
C GLU A 477 18.62 -23.85 -49.29
N ASN A 478 19.95 -23.83 -49.46
CA ASN A 478 20.92 -23.90 -48.37
C ASN A 478 21.78 -22.65 -48.38
N GLU A 479 21.99 -22.02 -47.22
CA GLU A 479 22.81 -20.82 -47.13
C GLU A 479 23.86 -20.92 -46.04
N CYS A 480 25.03 -20.32 -46.29
CA CYS A 480 26.03 -20.09 -45.25
C CYS A 480 26.77 -18.77 -45.48
N THR A 481 27.32 -18.21 -44.40
CA THR A 481 28.23 -17.08 -44.48
C THR A 481 29.40 -17.23 -43.51
N TYR A 482 30.59 -16.82 -43.97
CA TYR A 482 31.83 -16.86 -43.18
C TYR A 482 32.66 -15.61 -43.46
N SER A 483 33.19 -15.02 -42.38
CA SER A 483 34.11 -13.87 -42.44
C SER A 483 35.51 -14.25 -41.95
N GLY A 484 36.54 -13.59 -42.48
CA GLY A 484 37.94 -13.91 -42.22
C GLY A 484 38.54 -14.94 -43.17
N TYR A 485 37.85 -15.31 -44.27
CA TYR A 485 38.31 -16.31 -45.24
C TYR A 485 38.36 -15.71 -46.65
N THR A 486 39.49 -15.88 -47.33
CA THR A 486 39.69 -15.41 -48.71
C THR A 486 39.58 -16.52 -49.76
N ASN A 487 39.59 -17.79 -49.35
CA ASN A 487 39.46 -18.96 -50.23
C ASN A 487 38.05 -19.57 -50.10
N PRO A 488 37.22 -19.54 -51.17
CA PRO A 488 35.87 -20.12 -51.13
C PRO A 488 35.87 -21.64 -50.95
N ILE A 489 36.93 -22.37 -51.34
CA ILE A 489 37.02 -23.83 -51.12
C ILE A 489 36.99 -24.15 -49.62
N THR A 490 37.75 -23.41 -48.81
CA THR A 490 37.80 -23.58 -47.35
C THR A 490 36.48 -23.20 -46.67
N VAL A 491 35.69 -22.32 -47.28
CA VAL A 491 34.33 -21.99 -46.82
C VAL A 491 33.36 -23.09 -47.25
N LEU A 492 33.42 -23.59 -48.48
CA LEU A 492 32.64 -24.73 -48.96
C LEU A 492 32.82 -25.98 -48.10
N ASP A 493 34.05 -26.32 -47.70
CA ASP A 493 34.32 -27.41 -46.76
C ASP A 493 33.58 -27.22 -45.44
N LYS A 494 33.60 -26.01 -44.88
CA LYS A 494 32.95 -25.68 -43.60
C LYS A 494 31.43 -25.68 -43.71
N CYS A 495 30.87 -25.08 -44.76
CA CYS A 495 29.45 -25.08 -45.02
C CYS A 495 28.93 -26.49 -45.26
N HIS A 496 29.59 -27.26 -46.14
CA HIS A 496 29.20 -28.63 -46.43
C HIS A 496 29.30 -29.54 -45.21
N ALA A 497 30.38 -29.46 -44.43
CA ALA A 497 30.52 -30.22 -43.19
C ALA A 497 29.48 -29.80 -42.13
N TYR A 498 29.17 -28.50 -42.02
CA TYR A 498 28.12 -28.01 -41.13
C TYR A 498 26.74 -28.53 -41.57
N PHE A 499 26.36 -28.30 -42.83
CA PHE A 499 25.12 -28.78 -43.43
C PHE A 499 24.96 -30.28 -43.23
N MET A 500 25.98 -31.08 -43.54
CA MET A 500 25.96 -32.54 -43.41
C MET A 500 26.07 -33.06 -41.97
N SER A 501 26.36 -32.20 -40.99
CA SER A 501 26.27 -32.53 -39.56
C SER A 501 24.87 -32.33 -38.98
N GLU A 502 23.96 -31.70 -39.75
CA GLU A 502 22.59 -31.47 -39.32
C GLU A 502 21.73 -32.76 -39.31
N PRO A 503 20.54 -32.72 -38.70
CA PRO A 503 19.68 -33.90 -38.61
C PRO A 503 19.05 -34.43 -39.91
N TYR A 504 19.06 -35.76 -40.08
CA TYR A 504 18.62 -36.42 -41.33
C TYR A 504 18.21 -37.89 -41.12
N PRO A 505 17.17 -38.44 -41.80
CA PRO A 505 16.39 -37.87 -42.90
C PRO A 505 15.21 -36.98 -42.48
N GLY A 506 14.42 -36.49 -43.44
CA GLY A 506 13.07 -35.98 -43.15
C GLY A 506 12.94 -34.77 -42.21
N TYR A 507 14.04 -34.07 -41.87
CA TYR A 507 13.98 -32.68 -41.38
C TYR A 507 14.17 -31.71 -42.56
N ALA A 508 13.40 -30.63 -42.57
CA ALA A 508 13.52 -29.55 -43.56
C ALA A 508 14.69 -28.63 -43.17
N ASN A 509 15.88 -28.99 -43.61
CA ASN A 509 17.16 -28.35 -43.27
C ASN A 509 18.21 -28.61 -44.37
N HIS A 510 19.47 -28.26 -44.12
CA HIS A 510 20.49 -28.20 -45.16
C HIS A 510 20.88 -29.59 -45.71
N ILE A 511 21.06 -30.57 -44.82
CA ILE A 511 21.26 -31.98 -45.22
C ILE A 511 20.00 -32.57 -45.89
N GLY A 512 18.80 -32.17 -45.44
CA GLY A 512 17.53 -32.54 -46.07
C GLY A 512 17.44 -32.12 -47.53
N ASN A 513 17.99 -30.96 -47.88
CA ASN A 513 18.10 -30.53 -49.28
C ASN A 513 19.19 -31.29 -50.06
N ILE A 514 20.40 -31.41 -49.51
CA ILE A 514 21.51 -32.14 -50.16
C ILE A 514 21.12 -33.58 -50.49
N LEU A 515 20.39 -34.25 -49.60
CA LEU A 515 20.01 -35.65 -49.69
C LEU A 515 18.54 -35.86 -50.06
N GLY A 516 17.84 -34.81 -50.50
CA GLY A 516 16.46 -34.91 -50.96
C GLY A 516 16.36 -35.76 -52.23
N THR A 517 15.49 -36.78 -52.22
CA THR A 517 15.18 -37.64 -53.38
C THR A 517 14.37 -36.94 -54.45
N HIS A 518 13.71 -35.83 -54.12
CA HIS A 518 12.92 -35.03 -55.06
C HIS A 518 13.78 -34.22 -56.02
N TYR A 519 14.97 -33.80 -55.59
CA TYR A 519 15.84 -32.94 -56.38
C TYR A 519 16.71 -33.76 -57.35
N HIS A 520 16.82 -33.25 -58.57
CA HIS A 520 17.73 -33.74 -59.61
C HIS A 520 18.72 -32.66 -60.07
N LYS A 521 18.51 -31.40 -59.69
CA LYS A 521 19.33 -30.25 -60.11
C LYS A 521 19.76 -29.42 -58.90
N VAL A 522 20.94 -28.82 -58.99
CA VAL A 522 21.42 -27.79 -58.05
C VAL A 522 22.12 -26.65 -58.79
N GLY A 523 21.91 -25.43 -58.33
CA GLY A 523 22.70 -24.26 -58.69
C GLY A 523 23.46 -23.74 -57.46
N ILE A 524 24.71 -23.36 -57.65
CA ILE A 524 25.60 -22.91 -56.56
C ILE A 524 26.00 -21.46 -56.84
N GLY A 525 25.56 -20.55 -55.98
CA GLY A 525 25.96 -19.15 -55.96
C GLY A 525 27.00 -18.89 -54.89
N ILE A 526 28.03 -18.11 -55.22
CA ILE A 526 29.07 -17.66 -54.29
C ILE A 526 29.27 -16.16 -54.51
N ALA A 527 29.14 -15.38 -53.45
CA ALA A 527 29.46 -13.95 -53.42
C ALA A 527 30.60 -13.71 -52.42
N GLN A 528 31.57 -12.87 -52.77
CA GLN A 528 32.73 -12.58 -51.93
C GLN A 528 33.13 -11.10 -52.00
N SER A 529 33.37 -10.50 -50.83
CA SER A 529 33.93 -9.15 -50.69
C SER A 529 35.06 -9.19 -49.67
N GLY A 530 36.29 -9.01 -50.14
CA GLY A 530 37.50 -9.17 -49.31
C GLY A 530 37.59 -10.57 -48.69
N SER A 531 37.38 -10.64 -47.37
CA SER A 531 37.41 -11.87 -46.56
C SER A 531 36.03 -12.32 -46.06
N HIS A 532 34.94 -11.73 -46.55
CA HIS A 532 33.56 -12.13 -46.25
C HIS A 532 32.97 -12.85 -47.46
N ILE A 533 32.45 -14.06 -47.24
CA ILE A 533 31.87 -14.93 -48.26
C ILE A 533 30.44 -15.31 -47.85
N ILE A 534 29.53 -15.31 -48.82
CA ILE A 534 28.17 -15.87 -48.73
C ILE A 534 28.03 -16.93 -49.83
N ILE A 535 27.45 -18.08 -49.49
CA ILE A 535 27.18 -19.17 -50.42
C ILE A 535 25.72 -19.59 -50.31
N VAL A 536 25.06 -19.73 -51.45
CA VAL A 536 23.65 -20.15 -51.59
C VAL A 536 23.61 -21.34 -52.54
N TRP A 537 22.96 -22.44 -52.16
CA TRP A 537 22.69 -23.58 -53.04
C TRP A 537 21.19 -23.74 -53.23
N ASP A 538 20.71 -23.49 -54.45
CA ASP A 538 19.31 -23.66 -54.84
C ASP A 538 19.12 -25.03 -55.48
N PHE A 539 18.07 -25.77 -55.09
CA PHE A 539 17.77 -27.12 -55.54
C PHE A 539 16.44 -27.16 -56.28
N THR A 540 16.32 -27.97 -57.34
CA THR A 540 15.03 -28.34 -57.96
C THR A 540 14.97 -29.80 -58.40
N ASP A 541 13.77 -30.30 -58.66
CA ASP A 541 13.54 -31.48 -59.53
C ASP A 541 13.98 -31.21 -60.98
#